data_AF-A0A973CGR3-F1
#
_entry.id   AF-A0A973CGR3-F1
#
_cell.length_a   1.000
_cell.length_b   1.000
_cell.length_c   1.000
_cell.angle_alpha   90.00
_cell.angle_beta   90.00
_cell.angle_gamma   90.00
#
_symmetry.space_group_name_H-M   'P 1'
#
loop_
_entity.id
_entity.type
_entity.pdbx_description
1 polymer ?
#
loop_
_entity_poly.entity_id
_entity_poly.type
_entity_poly.pdbx_seq_one_letter_code
_entity_poly.pdbx_strand_id
1 'polypeptide(L)'
;MSMKTSDVIFKQRIKEQMQDGFMRKSVANAQERMLTNRQLAADKLGNWDEWRENGMEIRNHVLDNLDYYLHQLSENVQKTGGHVFFAETSQQATDYIENIIKEKNAKKIVKSKSMVTEEIGLNAVIQRNNCEVIETDLGEYILQVDDCDPPSHIVVPALHKNREQIRGVF
;
A
#
# COMPACT_ATOMS: atom_id res chain seq x y z
N MET A 1 11.41 3.52 6.67
CA MET A 1 12.38 2.40 6.59
C MET A 1 11.91 1.53 5.45
N SER A 2 12.80 0.97 4.65
CA SER A 2 12.40 0.01 3.60
C SER A 2 11.82 -1.25 4.23
N MET A 3 10.93 -1.92 3.51
CA MET A 3 10.35 -3.21 3.90
C MET A 3 11.45 -4.16 4.39
N LYS A 4 11.40 -4.60 5.66
CA LYS A 4 12.37 -5.54 6.23
C LYS A 4 12.13 -6.92 5.64
N THR A 5 13.08 -7.41 4.84
CA THR A 5 13.11 -8.81 4.41
C THR A 5 13.82 -9.65 5.45
N SER A 6 13.46 -10.93 5.54
CA SER A 6 14.07 -11.85 6.49
C SER A 6 15.36 -12.43 5.90
N ASP A 7 16.45 -12.38 6.66
CA ASP A 7 17.72 -13.05 6.33
C ASP A 7 17.71 -14.56 6.60
N VAL A 8 16.61 -15.09 7.14
CA VAL A 8 16.44 -16.51 7.44
C VAL A 8 16.18 -17.28 6.15
N ILE A 9 16.91 -18.38 5.95
CA ILE A 9 16.74 -19.28 4.80
C ILE A 9 15.26 -19.69 4.68
N PHE A 10 14.69 -19.57 3.48
CA PHE A 10 13.27 -19.76 3.21
C PHE A 10 12.64 -21.00 3.89
N LYS A 11 13.29 -22.17 3.80
CA LYS A 11 12.79 -23.42 4.43
C LYS A 11 12.77 -23.35 5.96
N GLN A 12 13.76 -22.70 6.55
CA GLN A 12 13.81 -22.50 8.01
C GLN A 12 12.73 -21.52 8.44
N ARG A 13 12.57 -20.42 7.71
CA ARG A 13 11.50 -19.44 7.96
C ARG A 13 10.12 -20.09 7.92
N ILE A 14 9.86 -20.96 6.93
CA ILE A 14 8.61 -21.74 6.89
C ILE A 14 8.45 -22.55 8.17
N LYS A 15 9.48 -23.31 8.59
CA LYS A 15 9.40 -24.18 9.76
C LYS A 15 9.07 -23.38 11.03
N GLU A 16 9.69 -22.23 11.21
CA GLU A 16 9.46 -21.32 12.35
C GLU A 16 8.04 -20.71 12.30
N GLN A 17 7.66 -20.12 11.17
CA GLN A 17 6.36 -19.45 11.02
C GLN A 17 5.18 -20.43 11.04
N MET A 18 5.38 -21.68 10.65
CA MET A 18 4.37 -22.73 10.76
C MET A 18 4.04 -23.09 12.21
N GLN A 19 4.95 -22.82 13.15
CA GLN A 19 4.72 -23.01 14.58
C GLN A 19 3.99 -21.84 15.23
N ASP A 20 3.89 -20.69 14.55
CA ASP A 20 3.08 -19.56 15.02
C ASP A 20 1.59 -19.86 14.82
N GLY A 21 1.03 -20.58 15.79
CA GLY A 21 -0.38 -20.95 15.81
C GLY A 21 -1.31 -19.73 15.91
N PHE A 22 -0.80 -18.60 16.39
CA PHE A 22 -1.57 -17.37 16.51
C PHE A 22 -1.69 -16.69 15.14
N MET A 23 -0.57 -16.41 14.46
CA MET A 23 -0.54 -15.82 13.13
C MET A 23 -1.37 -16.66 12.15
N ARG A 24 -1.22 -17.99 12.19
CA ARG A 24 -1.99 -18.90 11.33
C ARG A 24 -3.50 -18.78 11.54
N LYS A 25 -3.95 -18.70 12.80
CA LYS A 25 -5.37 -18.48 13.12
C LYS A 25 -5.83 -17.10 12.65
N SER A 26 -5.04 -16.06 12.88
CA SER A 26 -5.37 -14.69 12.47
C SER A 26 -5.55 -14.59 10.96
N VAL A 27 -4.63 -15.16 10.17
CA VAL A 27 -4.72 -15.20 8.70
C VAL A 27 -5.95 -16.00 8.25
N ALA A 28 -6.17 -17.20 8.78
CA ALA A 28 -7.31 -18.04 8.40
C ALA A 28 -8.66 -17.36 8.70
N ASN A 29 -8.82 -16.84 9.92
CA ASN A 29 -10.04 -16.13 10.32
C ASN A 29 -10.29 -14.89 9.45
N ALA A 30 -9.24 -14.17 9.10
CA ALA A 30 -9.38 -12.97 8.28
C ALA A 30 -9.76 -13.31 6.83
N GLN A 31 -9.18 -14.36 6.25
CA GLN A 31 -9.56 -14.86 4.93
C GLN A 31 -11.02 -15.31 4.89
N GLU A 32 -11.46 -16.10 5.88
CA GLU A 32 -12.84 -16.55 5.99
C GLU A 32 -13.79 -15.36 6.08
N ARG A 33 -13.52 -14.43 7.01
CA ARG A 33 -14.34 -13.23 7.19
C ARG A 33 -14.43 -12.37 5.92
N MET A 34 -13.31 -12.18 5.22
CA MET A 34 -13.28 -11.41 3.97
C MET A 34 -14.13 -12.08 2.89
N LEU A 35 -14.02 -13.41 2.74
CA LEU A 35 -14.81 -14.17 1.78
C LEU A 35 -16.31 -14.10 2.11
N THR A 36 -16.68 -14.37 3.36
CA THR A 36 -18.08 -14.32 3.81
C THR A 36 -18.68 -12.94 3.61
N ASN A 37 -17.99 -11.88 4.05
CA ASN A 37 -18.49 -10.51 3.90
C ASN A 37 -18.59 -10.09 2.43
N ARG A 38 -17.65 -10.52 1.59
CA ARG A 38 -17.72 -10.29 0.14
C ARG A 38 -18.96 -10.97 -0.43
N GLN A 39 -19.22 -12.23 -0.07
CA GLN A 39 -20.38 -12.96 -0.57
C GLN A 39 -21.69 -12.29 -0.12
N LEU A 40 -21.82 -11.93 1.16
CA LEU A 40 -22.99 -11.22 1.68
C LEU A 40 -23.23 -9.88 0.97
N ALA A 41 -22.16 -9.14 0.66
CA ALA A 41 -22.25 -7.90 -0.09
C ALA A 41 -22.69 -8.14 -1.54
N ALA A 42 -22.15 -9.17 -2.20
CA ALA A 42 -22.52 -9.57 -3.55
C ALA A 42 -24.00 -10.01 -3.63
N ASP A 43 -24.44 -10.85 -2.69
CA ASP A 43 -25.81 -11.32 -2.59
C ASP A 43 -26.79 -10.16 -2.37
N LYS A 44 -26.42 -9.20 -1.51
CA LYS A 44 -27.23 -8.00 -1.22
C LYS A 44 -27.38 -7.08 -2.43
N LEU A 45 -26.32 -6.91 -3.22
CA LEU A 45 -26.35 -6.08 -4.44
C LEU A 45 -27.20 -6.73 -5.53
N GLY A 46 -27.21 -8.08 -5.61
CA GLY A 46 -27.77 -8.81 -6.73
C GLY A 46 -26.97 -8.59 -8.01
N ASN A 47 -27.23 -9.41 -9.04
CA ASN A 47 -26.58 -9.30 -10.37
C ASN A 47 -25.04 -9.20 -10.32
N TRP A 48 -24.40 -9.89 -9.37
CA TRP A 48 -22.97 -9.73 -9.10
C TRP A 48 -22.08 -9.93 -10.33
N ASP A 49 -22.39 -10.93 -11.16
CA ASP A 49 -21.60 -11.22 -12.36
C ASP A 49 -21.69 -10.09 -13.41
N GLU A 50 -22.88 -9.49 -13.58
CA GLU A 50 -23.08 -8.35 -14.47
C GLU A 50 -22.32 -7.11 -13.98
N TRP A 51 -22.40 -6.81 -12.67
CA TRP A 51 -21.63 -5.71 -12.08
C TRP A 51 -20.12 -5.91 -12.22
N ARG A 52 -19.65 -7.15 -12.08
CA ARG A 52 -18.26 -7.49 -12.28
C ARG A 52 -17.83 -7.28 -13.73
N GLU A 53 -18.66 -7.70 -14.69
CA GLU A 53 -18.39 -7.51 -16.12
C GLU A 53 -18.32 -6.02 -16.45
N ASN A 54 -19.32 -5.24 -16.05
CA ASN A 54 -19.34 -3.79 -16.24
C ASN A 54 -18.10 -3.11 -15.63
N GLY A 55 -17.70 -3.51 -14.42
CA GLY A 55 -16.49 -2.99 -13.79
C GLY A 55 -15.21 -3.32 -14.55
N MET A 56 -15.15 -4.52 -15.16
CA MET A 56 -14.04 -4.93 -16.01
C MET A 56 -14.02 -4.15 -17.32
N GLU A 57 -15.17 -3.95 -17.97
CA GLU A 57 -15.28 -3.15 -19.19
C GLU A 57 -14.84 -1.70 -18.97
N ILE A 58 -15.28 -1.07 -17.87
CA ILE A 58 -14.84 0.28 -17.49
C ILE A 58 -13.32 0.32 -17.31
N ARG A 59 -12.75 -0.67 -16.60
CA ARG A 59 -11.30 -0.74 -16.40
C ARG A 59 -10.55 -0.89 -17.73
N ASN A 60 -11.02 -1.77 -18.62
CA ASN A 60 -10.41 -1.98 -19.92
C ASN A 60 -10.48 -0.71 -20.77
N HIS A 61 -11.63 -0.04 -20.80
CA HIS A 61 -11.78 1.24 -21.48
C HIS A 61 -10.80 2.30 -20.95
N VAL A 62 -10.62 2.40 -19.62
CA VAL A 62 -9.66 3.32 -19.02
C VAL A 62 -8.22 2.99 -19.42
N LEU A 63 -7.87 1.71 -19.51
CA LEU A 63 -6.53 1.28 -19.94
C LEU A 63 -6.29 1.54 -21.43
N ASP A 64 -7.30 1.33 -22.28
CA ASP A 64 -7.22 1.59 -23.72
C ASP A 64 -7.14 3.09 -24.04
N ASN A 65 -7.60 3.94 -23.13
CA ASN A 65 -7.60 5.42 -23.26
C ASN A 65 -6.79 6.08 -22.13
N LEU A 66 -5.72 5.43 -21.70
CA LEU A 66 -4.98 5.81 -20.50
C LEU A 66 -4.39 7.22 -20.58
N ASP A 67 -3.94 7.64 -21.75
CA ASP A 67 -3.42 8.99 -22.02
C ASP A 67 -4.47 10.07 -21.71
N TYR A 68 -5.71 9.88 -22.17
CA TYR A 68 -6.82 10.78 -21.90
C TYR A 68 -7.11 10.87 -20.40
N TYR A 69 -7.24 9.73 -19.72
CA TYR A 69 -7.58 9.71 -18.29
C TYR A 69 -6.44 10.23 -17.41
N LEU A 70 -5.18 9.99 -17.77
CA LEU A 70 -4.03 10.59 -17.09
C LEU A 70 -4.00 12.12 -17.28
N HIS A 71 -4.33 12.61 -18.47
CA HIS A 71 -4.46 14.05 -18.71
C HIS A 71 -5.58 14.65 -17.86
N GLN A 72 -6.76 14.03 -17.86
CA GLN A 72 -7.90 14.47 -17.06
C GLN A 72 -7.58 14.49 -15.55
N LEU A 73 -6.88 13.45 -15.05
CA LEU A 73 -6.38 13.41 -13.67
C LEU A 73 -5.44 14.59 -13.40
N SER A 74 -4.46 14.81 -14.28
CA SER A 74 -3.48 15.88 -14.14
C SER A 74 -4.14 17.26 -14.07
N GLU A 75 -5.07 17.54 -14.98
CA GLU A 75 -5.81 18.81 -14.97
C GLU A 75 -6.60 19.01 -13.67
N ASN A 76 -7.27 17.98 -13.18
CA ASN A 76 -8.08 18.09 -11.97
C ASN A 76 -7.21 18.27 -10.71
N VAL A 77 -6.07 17.59 -10.62
CA VAL A 77 -5.09 17.80 -9.55
C VAL A 77 -4.57 19.24 -9.60
N GLN A 78 -4.18 19.73 -10.78
CA GLN A 78 -3.68 21.09 -10.94
C GLN A 78 -4.72 22.17 -10.61
N LYS A 79 -5.99 21.95 -10.95
CA LYS A 79 -7.12 22.86 -10.59
C LYS A 79 -7.28 23.04 -9.08
N THR A 80 -6.87 22.04 -8.29
CA THR A 80 -6.93 22.10 -6.82
C THR A 80 -5.60 22.55 -6.18
N GLY A 81 -4.64 23.01 -7.00
CA GLY A 81 -3.33 23.48 -6.54
C GLY A 81 -2.29 22.37 -6.37
N GLY A 82 -2.59 21.14 -6.78
CA GLY A 82 -1.63 20.04 -6.79
C GLY A 82 -0.67 20.11 -7.98
N HIS A 83 0.42 19.35 -7.89
CA HIS A 83 1.39 19.20 -8.97
C HIS A 83 1.48 17.73 -9.38
N VAL A 84 1.50 17.48 -10.69
CA VAL A 84 1.68 16.15 -11.28
C VAL A 84 2.99 16.14 -12.05
N PHE A 85 3.79 15.11 -11.80
CA PHE A 85 5.03 14.84 -12.52
C PHE A 85 4.96 13.42 -13.09
N PHE A 86 5.10 13.32 -14.41
CA PHE A 86 5.14 12.05 -15.12
C PHE A 86 6.59 11.59 -15.22
N ALA A 87 6.94 10.58 -14.44
CA ALA A 87 8.25 9.93 -14.49
C ALA A 87 8.19 8.70 -15.39
N GLU A 88 9.14 8.58 -16.31
CA GLU A 88 9.32 7.40 -17.15
C GLU A 88 10.09 6.29 -16.42
N THR A 89 10.94 6.68 -15.46
CA THR A 89 11.78 5.75 -14.69
C THR A 89 11.65 5.97 -13.20
N SER A 90 11.99 4.93 -12.42
CA SER A 90 12.09 5.02 -10.97
C SER A 90 13.04 6.14 -10.53
N GLN A 91 14.19 6.26 -11.20
CA GLN A 91 15.20 7.28 -10.92
C GLN A 91 14.65 8.70 -11.10
N GLN A 92 13.97 8.96 -12.23
CA GLN A 92 13.33 10.26 -12.47
C GLN A 92 12.29 10.60 -11.39
N ALA A 93 11.48 9.62 -10.97
CA ALA A 93 10.49 9.81 -9.91
C ALA A 93 11.17 10.17 -8.58
N THR A 94 12.21 9.42 -8.20
CA THR A 94 12.93 9.66 -6.94
C THR A 94 13.71 10.97 -6.93
N ASP A 95 14.32 11.34 -8.06
CA ASP A 95 15.08 12.59 -8.17
C ASP A 95 14.16 13.81 -8.09
N TYR A 96 12.99 13.74 -8.75
CA TYR A 96 11.98 14.80 -8.66
C TYR A 96 11.53 15.02 -7.22
N ILE A 97 11.21 13.94 -6.50
CA ILE A 97 10.77 14.02 -5.10
C ILE A 97 11.91 14.55 -4.22
N GLU A 98 13.15 14.08 -4.40
CA GLU A 98 14.31 14.56 -3.66
C GLU A 98 14.55 16.06 -3.88
N ASN A 99 14.39 16.55 -5.10
CA ASN A 99 14.49 17.98 -5.41
C ASN A 99 13.41 18.78 -4.68
N ILE A 100 12.15 18.30 -4.66
CA ILE A 100 11.08 18.96 -3.89
C ILE A 100 11.44 19.01 -2.39
N ILE A 101 11.96 17.92 -1.83
CA ILE A 101 12.36 17.85 -0.42
C ILE A 101 13.39 18.94 -0.11
N LYS A 102 14.40 19.09 -0.97
CA LYS A 102 15.47 20.10 -0.82
C LYS A 102 14.93 21.52 -0.98
N GLU A 103 14.16 21.77 -2.05
CA GLU A 103 13.59 23.09 -2.35
C GLU A 103 12.66 23.59 -1.25
N LYS A 104 11.87 22.69 -0.67
CA LYS A 104 10.92 23.03 0.41
C LYS A 104 11.55 22.98 1.80
N ASN A 105 12.82 22.57 1.92
CA ASN A 105 13.48 22.24 3.19
C ASN A 105 12.56 21.37 4.07
N ALA A 106 11.95 20.35 3.45
CA ALA A 106 10.95 19.53 4.09
C ALA A 106 11.54 18.80 5.30
N LYS A 107 10.68 18.51 6.28
CA LYS A 107 11.02 17.73 7.48
C LYS A 107 10.12 16.51 7.66
N LYS A 108 8.89 16.63 7.16
CA LYS A 108 7.84 15.62 7.27
C LYS A 108 7.16 15.46 5.93
N ILE A 109 6.96 14.22 5.51
CA ILE A 109 6.33 13.85 4.26
C ILE A 109 5.22 12.87 4.60
N VAL A 110 4.00 13.25 4.22
CA VAL A 110 2.83 12.39 4.32
C VAL A 110 2.61 11.77 2.94
N LYS A 111 2.47 10.45 2.87
CA LYS A 111 2.22 9.75 1.61
C LYS A 111 1.09 8.74 1.76
N SER A 112 0.43 8.44 0.64
CA SER A 112 -0.49 7.32 0.56
C SER A 112 0.27 6.02 0.34
N LYS A 113 -0.37 4.92 0.75
CA LYS A 113 0.12 3.57 0.47
C LYS A 113 0.14 3.33 -1.03
N SER A 114 1.29 2.92 -1.55
CA SER A 114 1.47 2.51 -2.94
C SER A 114 2.59 1.48 -3.05
N MET A 115 2.31 0.34 -3.68
CA MET A 115 3.35 -0.65 -3.96
C MET A 115 4.45 -0.08 -4.85
N VAL A 116 4.10 0.81 -5.78
CA VAL A 116 5.06 1.48 -6.66
C VAL A 116 6.07 2.28 -5.83
N THR A 117 5.65 2.89 -4.72
CA THR A 117 6.57 3.63 -3.84
C THR A 117 7.57 2.72 -3.12
N GLU A 118 7.19 1.47 -2.86
CA GLU A 118 8.10 0.45 -2.33
C GLU A 118 9.09 -0.02 -3.41
N GLU A 119 8.59 -0.30 -4.62
CA GLU A 119 9.40 -0.77 -5.76
C GLU A 119 10.49 0.22 -6.16
N ILE A 120 10.20 1.53 -6.11
CA ILE A 120 11.18 2.58 -6.41
C ILE A 120 12.04 2.97 -5.19
N GLY A 121 11.82 2.35 -4.02
CA GLY A 121 12.59 2.63 -2.81
C GLY A 121 12.37 4.04 -2.23
N LEU A 122 11.18 4.62 -2.42
CA LEU A 122 10.90 6.02 -2.06
C LEU A 122 11.17 6.31 -0.58
N ASN A 123 10.81 5.38 0.32
CA ASN A 123 11.04 5.53 1.76
C ASN A 123 12.53 5.75 2.09
N ALA A 124 13.45 5.07 1.39
CA ALA A 124 14.88 5.24 1.59
C ALA A 124 15.36 6.63 1.12
N VAL A 125 14.81 7.13 0.00
CA VAL A 125 15.09 8.46 -0.54
C VAL A 125 14.64 9.55 0.43
N ILE A 126 13.45 9.42 1.02
CA ILE A 126 12.94 10.36 2.02
C ILE A 126 13.84 10.36 3.26
N GLN A 127 14.20 9.19 3.76
CA GLN A 127 14.99 9.04 4.98
C GLN A 127 16.42 9.55 4.84
N ARG A 128 17.10 9.29 3.72
CA ARG A 128 18.47 9.80 3.47
C ARG A 128 18.52 11.34 3.43
N ASN A 129 17.38 11.98 3.16
CA ASN A 129 17.22 13.43 3.20
C ASN A 129 16.77 13.95 4.58
N ASN A 130 16.91 13.14 5.65
CA ASN A 130 16.56 13.47 7.04
C ASN A 130 15.10 13.91 7.21
N CYS A 131 14.18 13.35 6.41
CA CYS A 131 12.75 13.59 6.52
C CYS A 131 12.07 12.40 7.20
N GLU A 132 11.08 12.72 8.04
CA GLU A 132 10.13 11.75 8.57
C GLU A 132 9.09 11.44 7.48
N VAL A 133 8.90 10.16 7.16
CA VAL A 133 7.80 9.70 6.30
C VAL A 133 6.64 9.26 7.18
N ILE A 134 5.39 9.52 6.78
CA ILE A 134 4.18 9.05 7.47
C ILE A 134 3.22 8.48 6.43
N GLU A 135 2.79 7.24 6.64
CA GLU A 135 1.75 6.60 5.83
C GLU A 135 0.36 7.07 6.25
N THR A 136 -0.52 7.31 5.27
CA THR A 136 -1.93 7.61 5.54
C THR A 136 -2.81 6.36 5.63
N ASP A 137 -2.34 5.21 5.14
CA ASP A 137 -3.03 3.93 5.35
C ASP A 137 -2.82 3.47 6.78
N LEU A 138 -3.92 3.20 7.50
CA LEU A 138 -3.85 2.80 8.90
C LEU A 138 -3.05 1.50 9.11
N GLY A 139 -3.18 0.55 8.20
CA GLY A 139 -2.49 -0.73 8.31
C GLY A 139 -0.98 -0.55 8.13
N GLU A 140 -0.56 0.19 7.10
CA GLU A 140 0.86 0.53 6.92
C GLU A 140 1.39 1.39 8.07
N TYR A 141 0.57 2.32 8.60
CA TYR A 141 0.96 3.16 9.73
C TYR A 141 1.19 2.33 11.01
N ILE A 142 0.32 1.37 11.32
CA ILE A 142 0.51 0.42 12.45
C ILE A 142 1.85 -0.30 12.30
N LEU A 143 2.14 -0.83 11.12
CA LEU A 143 3.39 -1.53 10.87
C LEU A 143 4.61 -0.59 10.96
N GLN A 144 4.46 0.64 10.48
CA GLN A 144 5.48 1.66 10.55
C GLN A 144 5.87 1.98 12.01
N VAL A 145 4.89 2.14 12.91
CA VAL A 145 5.14 2.43 14.33
C VAL A 145 5.58 1.18 15.11
N ASP A 146 5.23 -0.01 14.64
CA ASP A 146 5.66 -1.30 15.22
C ASP A 146 7.01 -1.76 14.65
N ASP A 147 8.06 -0.97 14.88
CA ASP A 147 9.44 -1.25 14.44
C ASP A 147 9.58 -1.57 12.94
N CYS A 148 8.71 -1.02 12.11
CA CYS A 148 8.65 -1.28 10.66
C CYS A 148 8.48 -2.77 10.35
N ASP A 149 7.53 -3.42 11.03
CA ASP A 149 7.15 -4.82 10.80
C ASP A 149 6.66 -5.02 9.35
N PRO A 150 7.13 -6.04 8.61
CA PRO A 150 6.70 -6.26 7.24
C PRO A 150 5.20 -6.54 7.07
N PRO A 151 4.59 -6.09 5.95
CA PRO A 151 3.20 -6.39 5.66
C PRO A 151 3.01 -7.88 5.32
N SER A 152 1.94 -8.46 5.83
CA SER A 152 1.55 -9.85 5.53
C SER A 152 0.60 -9.98 4.34
N HIS A 153 -0.03 -8.90 3.90
CA HIS A 153 -1.01 -8.93 2.82
C HIS A 153 -1.10 -7.58 2.08
N ILE A 154 -1.13 -7.61 0.76
CA ILE A 154 -1.06 -6.39 -0.09
C ILE A 154 -2.24 -5.41 0.14
N VAL A 155 -3.43 -5.91 0.45
CA VAL A 155 -4.63 -5.08 0.71
C VAL A 155 -4.85 -4.82 2.20
N VAL A 156 -4.28 -5.66 3.07
CA VAL A 156 -4.55 -5.64 4.51
C VAL A 156 -3.21 -5.85 5.23
N PRO A 157 -2.31 -4.87 5.22
CA PRO A 157 -0.90 -5.08 5.55
C PRO A 157 -0.68 -5.70 6.93
N ALA A 158 -1.44 -5.26 7.95
CA ALA A 158 -1.38 -5.78 9.32
C ALA A 158 -2.26 -7.03 9.59
N LEU A 159 -2.64 -7.83 8.58
CA LEU A 159 -3.52 -9.00 8.71
C LEU A 159 -3.08 -10.00 9.79
N HIS A 160 -1.77 -10.12 10.00
CA HIS A 160 -1.17 -11.05 10.96
C HIS A 160 -1.26 -10.58 12.42
N LYS A 161 -1.70 -9.34 12.68
CA LYS A 161 -1.85 -8.79 14.04
C LYS A 161 -3.31 -8.80 14.51
N ASN A 162 -3.54 -9.12 15.77
CA ASN A 162 -4.85 -8.90 16.41
C ASN A 162 -4.94 -7.54 17.11
N ARG A 163 -6.13 -7.25 17.64
CA ARG A 163 -6.43 -6.02 18.38
C ARG A 163 -5.60 -5.84 19.65
N GLU A 164 -5.17 -6.92 20.29
CA GLU A 164 -4.38 -6.87 21.53
C GLU A 164 -2.91 -6.49 21.25
N GLN A 165 -2.34 -7.05 20.18
CA GLN A 165 -1.02 -6.67 19.68
C GLN A 165 -1.02 -5.24 19.17
N ILE A 166 -2.02 -4.85 18.37
CA ILE A 166 -2.17 -3.46 17.89
C ILE A 166 -2.27 -2.49 19.08
N ARG A 167 -2.99 -2.86 20.14
CA ARG A 167 -3.03 -2.06 21.38
C ARG A 167 -1.64 -1.93 22.03
N GLY A 168 -0.80 -2.95 21.96
CA GLY A 168 0.55 -2.90 22.54
C GLY A 168 1.54 -2.02 21.77
N VAL A 169 1.21 -1.64 20.53
CA VAL A 169 2.03 -0.77 19.68
C VAL A 169 1.89 0.72 20.04
N PHE A 170 0.75 1.11 20.64
CA PHE A 170 0.42 2.49 21.01
C PHE A 170 0.39 2.66 22.53
#